data_AF-A0A661G9A5-F1
#
_entry.id   AF-A0A661G9A5-F1
#
_cell.length_a   1.000
_cell.length_b   1.000
_cell.length_c   1.000
_cell.angle_alpha   90.00
_cell.angle_beta   90.00
_cell.angle_gamma   90.00
#
_symmetry.space_group_name_H-M   'P 1'
#
loop_
_entity.id
_entity.type
_entity.pdbx_description
1 polymer ?
#
loop_
_entity_poly.entity_id
_entity_poly.type
_entity_poly.pdbx_seq_one_letter_code
_entity_poly.pdbx_strand_id
1 'polypeptide(L)'
;MAFEDTFRVADLKSRPERMARIRTEVGATPDQLLHVTEYLHPRIEEVADSLPGPWGRRVLEWPWLRVLVGRFVGHGRKVATHTILGYLQFWLLARGRNWRRKTPRFAREQAAIEAWLEQVRTVAPNNPALAVELARCQALVRGYGDTLARGHGAYERILAHASDLAGVADAAATVARLREAALADEQGTRLGEVLVTLERKPRTVTA
;
A
#
# COMPACT_ATOMS: atom_id res chain seq x y z
N MET A 1 2.86 0.75 -11.47
CA MET A 1 2.80 0.67 -9.99
C MET A 1 3.88 -0.29 -9.51
N ALA A 2 4.54 0.03 -8.40
CA ALA A 2 5.42 -0.88 -7.67
C ALA A 2 4.87 -1.01 -6.25
N PHE A 3 4.87 -2.22 -5.69
CA PHE A 3 4.44 -2.46 -4.31
C PHE A 3 5.61 -2.93 -3.47
N GLU A 4 5.68 -2.41 -2.25
CA GLU A 4 6.62 -2.84 -1.22
C GLU A 4 5.97 -3.95 -0.41
N ASP A 5 6.69 -5.07 -0.26
CA ASP A 5 6.26 -6.19 0.56
C ASP A 5 7.13 -6.34 1.80
N THR A 6 6.65 -7.19 2.72
CA THR A 6 7.34 -7.46 3.97
C THR A 6 8.74 -8.01 3.76
N PHE A 7 8.99 -8.77 2.68
CA PHE A 7 10.31 -9.32 2.35
C PHE A 7 11.30 -8.22 1.96
N ARG A 8 10.88 -7.28 1.10
CA ARG A 8 11.68 -6.16 0.65
C ARG A 8 11.94 -5.17 1.77
N VAL A 9 10.93 -4.89 2.60
CA VAL A 9 11.10 -4.07 3.81
C VAL A 9 12.10 -4.71 4.78
N ALA A 10 12.05 -6.04 4.95
CA ALA A 10 12.99 -6.78 5.79
C ALA A 10 14.43 -6.78 5.23
N ASP A 11 14.58 -6.91 3.90
CA ASP A 11 15.86 -6.76 3.21
C ASP A 11 16.44 -5.36 3.44
N LEU A 12 15.64 -4.31 3.26
CA LEU A 12 16.08 -2.93 3.51
C LEU A 12 16.49 -2.69 4.97
N LYS A 13 15.85 -3.36 5.93
CA LYS A 13 16.16 -3.24 7.37
C LYS A 13 17.40 -4.01 7.81
N SER A 14 17.77 -5.08 7.10
CA SER A 14 18.93 -5.93 7.42
C SER A 14 20.22 -5.58 6.67
N ARG A 15 20.16 -4.64 5.70
CA ARG A 15 21.33 -4.20 4.93
C ARG A 15 22.42 -3.50 5.77
N PRO A 16 23.71 -3.83 5.57
CA PRO A 16 24.80 -3.15 6.28
C PRO A 16 24.89 -1.66 5.94
N GLU A 17 24.55 -1.28 4.70
CA GLU A 17 24.55 0.13 4.26
C GLU A 17 23.57 0.98 5.06
N ARG A 18 22.46 0.37 5.52
CA ARG A 18 21.50 1.05 6.39
C ARG A 18 22.12 1.38 7.74
N MET A 19 22.87 0.46 8.34
CA MET A 19 23.49 0.71 9.64
C MET A 19 24.55 1.82 9.55
N ALA A 20 25.35 1.81 8.48
CA ALA A 20 26.30 2.89 8.19
C ALA A 20 25.58 4.24 8.04
N ARG A 21 24.47 4.28 7.28
CA ARG A 21 23.68 5.49 7.10
C ARG A 21 23.09 6.01 8.42
N ILE A 22 22.49 5.14 9.24
CA ILE A 22 21.94 5.53 10.55
C ILE A 22 23.04 6.12 11.44
N ARG A 23 24.22 5.50 11.48
CA ARG A 23 25.37 6.02 12.26
C ARG A 23 25.73 7.45 11.85
N THR A 24 25.78 7.72 10.54
CA THR A 24 26.02 9.07 10.01
C THR A 24 24.89 10.03 10.37
N GLU A 25 23.62 9.62 10.21
CA GLU A 25 22.43 10.45 10.50
C GLU A 25 22.36 10.87 11.99
N VAL A 26 22.76 9.99 12.91
CA VAL A 26 22.78 10.31 14.35
C VAL A 26 24.10 10.93 14.83
N GLY A 27 25.07 11.12 13.95
CA GLY A 27 26.38 11.70 14.29
C GLY A 27 27.22 10.86 15.26
N ALA A 28 27.03 9.54 15.28
CA ALA A 28 27.74 8.67 16.23
C ALA A 28 29.20 8.46 15.82
N THR A 29 30.12 8.69 16.77
CA THR A 29 31.56 8.48 16.57
C THR A 29 31.88 6.98 16.42
N PRO A 30 33.06 6.60 15.89
CA PRO A 30 33.42 5.19 15.70
C PRO A 30 33.34 4.35 16.99
N ASP A 31 33.71 4.94 18.13
CA ASP A 31 33.77 4.26 19.43
C ASP A 31 32.44 4.24 20.18
N GLN A 32 31.41 4.95 19.67
CA GLN A 32 30.09 4.97 20.28
C GLN A 32 29.26 3.73 19.87
N LEU A 33 28.73 3.05 20.89
CA LEU A 33 27.76 1.98 20.72
C LEU A 33 26.41 2.55 20.24
N LEU A 34 25.87 1.95 19.18
CA LEU A 34 24.61 2.36 18.58
C LEU A 34 23.57 1.24 18.74
N HIS A 35 22.47 1.55 19.43
CA HIS A 35 21.36 0.62 19.61
C HIS A 35 20.17 1.01 18.73
N VAL A 36 19.91 0.19 17.70
CA VAL A 36 18.76 0.40 16.80
C VAL A 36 17.62 -0.52 17.20
N THR A 37 16.43 0.06 17.37
CA THR A 37 15.20 -0.67 17.67
C THR A 37 14.12 -0.30 16.66
N GLU A 38 13.61 -1.30 15.95
CA GLU A 38 12.51 -1.14 15.00
C GLU A 38 11.18 -1.22 15.73
N TYR A 39 10.32 -0.23 15.50
CA TYR A 39 8.94 -0.26 15.95
C TYR A 39 8.08 -0.81 14.81
N LEU A 40 7.45 -1.96 15.06
CA LEU A 40 6.60 -2.66 14.12
C LEU A 40 5.19 -2.72 14.67
N HIS A 41 4.21 -2.39 13.82
CA HIS A 41 2.79 -2.61 14.09
C HIS A 41 2.26 -3.56 13.03
N PRO A 42 2.79 -4.81 12.97
CA PRO A 42 2.35 -5.74 11.96
C PRO A 42 0.85 -5.99 12.16
N ARG A 43 0.10 -6.08 11.08
CA ARG A 43 -1.25 -6.62 11.13
C ARG A 43 -1.24 -8.12 10.89
N ILE A 44 -2.26 -8.84 11.38
CA ILE A 44 -2.39 -10.28 11.11
C ILE A 44 -2.46 -10.52 9.60
N GLU A 45 -3.13 -9.62 8.87
CA GLU A 45 -3.19 -9.67 7.41
C GLU A 45 -1.81 -9.53 6.77
N GLU A 46 -0.95 -8.66 7.27
CA GLU A 46 0.42 -8.47 6.74
C GLU A 46 1.31 -9.68 7.01
N VAL A 47 1.14 -10.34 8.17
CA VAL A 47 1.83 -11.59 8.48
C VAL A 47 1.35 -12.70 7.56
N ALA A 48 0.03 -12.87 7.40
CA ALA A 48 -0.55 -13.86 6.49
C ALA A 48 -0.07 -13.65 5.05
N ASP A 49 0.04 -12.40 4.62
CA ASP A 49 0.52 -12.00 3.29
C ASP A 49 2.00 -12.29 3.05
N SER A 50 2.76 -12.49 4.12
CA SER A 50 4.17 -12.86 4.09
C SER A 50 4.38 -14.38 4.09
N LEU A 51 3.31 -15.18 4.25
CA LEU A 51 3.37 -16.63 4.25
C LEU A 51 3.07 -17.21 2.86
N PRO A 52 3.56 -18.43 2.53
CA PRO A 52 3.20 -19.10 1.29
C PRO A 52 1.68 -19.33 1.19
N GLY A 53 1.13 -19.22 -0.03
CA GLY A 53 -0.32 -19.24 -0.32
C GLY A 53 -1.22 -20.02 0.64
N PRO A 54 -1.06 -21.35 0.78
CA PRO A 54 -1.92 -22.17 1.63
C PRO A 54 -1.86 -21.78 3.11
N TRP A 55 -0.69 -21.36 3.60
CA TRP A 55 -0.48 -20.99 5.00
C TRP A 55 -1.03 -19.60 5.31
N GLY A 56 -0.81 -18.63 4.42
CA GLY A 56 -1.41 -17.30 4.56
C GLY A 56 -2.93 -17.38 4.62
N ARG A 57 -3.53 -18.17 3.72
CA ARG A 57 -4.98 -18.41 3.70
C ARG A 57 -5.47 -19.11 4.98
N ARG A 58 -4.80 -20.17 5.44
CA ARG A 58 -5.15 -20.87 6.69
C ARG A 58 -5.08 -19.98 7.92
N VAL A 59 -4.09 -19.09 8.01
CA VAL A 59 -3.99 -18.12 9.11
C VAL A 59 -5.21 -17.20 9.14
N LEU A 60 -5.75 -16.82 7.98
CA LEU A 60 -6.95 -16.00 7.90
C LEU A 60 -8.25 -16.81 8.04
N GLU A 61 -8.28 -18.09 7.72
CA GLU A 61 -9.52 -18.88 7.80
C GLU A 61 -9.72 -19.54 9.16
N TRP A 62 -8.65 -19.91 9.86
CA TRP A 62 -8.75 -20.67 11.11
C TRP A 62 -8.69 -19.75 12.34
N PRO A 63 -9.74 -19.69 13.18
CA PRO A 63 -9.80 -18.80 14.34
C PRO A 63 -8.64 -18.98 15.33
N TRP A 64 -8.23 -20.22 15.57
CA TRP A 64 -7.14 -20.50 16.51
C TRP A 64 -5.76 -20.03 15.99
N LEU A 65 -5.51 -20.10 14.68
CA LEU A 65 -4.29 -19.55 14.08
C LEU A 65 -4.29 -18.02 14.14
N ARG A 66 -5.44 -17.38 13.89
CA ARG A 66 -5.58 -15.91 14.06
C ARG A 66 -5.25 -15.49 15.49
N VAL A 67 -5.76 -16.20 16.49
CA VAL A 67 -5.46 -15.90 17.91
C VAL A 67 -3.98 -16.12 18.20
N LEU A 68 -3.40 -17.23 17.75
CA LEU A 68 -1.98 -17.53 17.98
C LEU A 68 -1.08 -16.47 17.35
N VAL A 69 -1.29 -16.13 16.08
CA VAL A 69 -0.54 -15.08 15.38
C VAL A 69 -0.82 -13.71 16.01
N GLY A 70 -2.06 -13.41 16.36
CA GLY A 70 -2.46 -12.16 17.01
C GLY A 70 -1.72 -11.88 18.31
N ARG A 71 -1.39 -12.92 19.10
CA ARG A 71 -0.57 -12.78 20.31
C ARG A 71 0.87 -12.32 20.04
N PHE A 72 1.41 -12.61 18.85
CA PHE A 72 2.76 -12.17 18.43
C PHE A 72 2.79 -10.82 17.69
N VAL A 73 1.61 -10.32 17.33
CA VAL A 73 1.39 -9.23 16.38
C VAL A 73 0.71 -8.02 17.05
N GLY A 74 -0.02 -8.24 18.15
CA GLY A 74 -0.66 -7.18 18.93
C GLY A 74 0.32 -6.39 19.80
N HIS A 75 0.13 -5.07 19.84
CA HIS A 75 0.84 -4.06 20.67
C HIS A 75 2.29 -3.81 20.23
N GLY A 76 2.48 -2.77 19.39
CA GLY A 76 3.75 -2.10 19.08
C GLY A 76 5.02 -2.92 19.34
N ARG A 77 5.29 -3.88 18.47
CA ARG A 77 6.41 -4.80 18.61
C ARG A 77 7.72 -4.05 18.40
N LYS A 78 8.58 -4.08 19.41
CA LYS A 78 9.94 -3.53 19.34
C LYS A 78 10.91 -4.65 18.99
N VAL A 79 11.61 -4.53 17.87
CA VAL A 79 12.64 -5.49 17.47
C VAL A 79 13.99 -4.80 17.49
N ALA A 80 14.85 -5.20 18.42
CA ALA A 80 16.20 -4.70 18.54
C ALA A 80 17.10 -5.26 17.42
N THR A 81 17.21 -4.54 16.30
CA THR A 81 17.99 -4.96 15.11
C THR A 81 19.50 -4.95 15.32
N HIS A 82 19.98 -4.28 16.38
CA HIS A 82 21.38 -4.37 16.82
C HIS A 82 21.73 -5.71 17.48
N THR A 83 20.73 -6.52 17.88
CA THR A 83 20.96 -7.86 18.45
C THR A 83 20.97 -8.93 17.35
N ILE A 84 21.68 -10.04 17.58
CA ILE A 84 21.74 -11.18 16.66
C ILE A 84 20.33 -11.72 16.38
N LEU A 85 19.51 -11.91 17.41
CA LEU A 85 18.16 -12.45 17.25
C LEU A 85 17.22 -11.50 16.49
N GLY A 86 17.31 -10.18 16.72
CA GLY A 86 16.52 -9.20 15.98
C GLY A 86 16.94 -9.11 14.52
N TYR A 87 18.25 -9.12 14.25
CA TYR A 87 18.80 -9.18 12.90
C TYR A 87 18.38 -10.45 12.15
N LEU A 88 18.53 -11.63 12.78
CA LEU A 88 18.19 -12.92 12.17
C LEU A 88 16.72 -13.00 11.76
N GLN A 89 15.80 -12.39 12.52
CA GLN A 89 14.39 -12.32 12.15
C GLN A 89 14.18 -11.61 10.81
N PHE A 90 14.74 -10.41 10.64
CA PHE A 90 14.64 -9.68 9.37
C PHE A 90 15.41 -10.37 8.24
N TRP A 91 16.57 -10.95 8.54
CA TRP A 91 17.36 -11.67 7.55
C TRP A 91 16.65 -12.93 7.02
N LEU A 92 16.06 -13.74 7.90
CA LEU A 92 15.27 -14.91 7.50
C LEU A 92 14.06 -14.51 6.67
N LEU A 93 13.36 -13.44 7.10
CA LEU A 93 12.25 -12.89 6.35
C LEU A 93 12.70 -12.41 4.96
N ALA A 94 13.80 -11.67 4.84
CA ALA A 94 14.34 -11.21 3.56
C ALA A 94 14.66 -12.37 2.60
N ARG A 95 15.15 -13.51 3.11
CA ARG A 95 15.39 -14.73 2.30
C ARG A 95 14.11 -15.35 1.73
N GLY A 96 12.95 -15.00 2.26
CA GLY A 96 11.63 -15.33 1.72
C GLY A 96 11.33 -14.72 0.34
N ARG A 97 12.20 -13.85 -0.20
CA ARG A 97 12.12 -13.27 -1.55
C ARG A 97 11.71 -14.26 -2.64
N ASN A 98 12.24 -15.49 -2.63
CA ASN A 98 11.96 -16.48 -3.68
C ASN A 98 10.50 -16.97 -3.64
N TRP A 99 9.83 -16.84 -2.49
CA TRP A 99 8.44 -17.22 -2.31
C TRP A 99 7.48 -16.05 -2.46
N ARG A 100 7.99 -14.82 -2.63
CA ARG A 100 7.20 -13.61 -2.93
C ARG A 100 6.13 -13.86 -3.98
N ARG A 101 6.49 -14.46 -5.11
CA ARG A 101 5.56 -14.73 -6.22
C ARG A 101 4.47 -15.76 -5.89
N LYS A 102 4.62 -16.49 -4.79
CA LYS A 102 3.68 -17.52 -4.31
C LYS A 102 2.80 -17.03 -3.16
N THR A 103 2.92 -15.76 -2.76
CA THR A 103 2.06 -15.22 -1.70
C THR A 103 0.71 -14.76 -2.28
N PRO A 104 -0.38 -14.84 -1.50
CA PRO A 104 -1.67 -14.31 -1.91
C PRO A 104 -1.61 -12.81 -2.20
N ARG A 105 -0.77 -12.08 -1.47
CA ARG A 105 -0.54 -10.66 -1.69
C ARG A 105 0.02 -10.37 -3.07
N PHE A 106 1.05 -11.09 -3.51
CA PHE A 106 1.60 -10.88 -4.85
C PHE A 106 0.54 -11.08 -5.93
N ALA A 107 -0.29 -12.12 -5.83
CA ALA A 107 -1.38 -12.36 -6.77
C ALA A 107 -2.41 -11.22 -6.80
N ARG A 108 -2.84 -10.73 -5.62
CA ARG A 108 -3.77 -9.60 -5.50
C ARG A 108 -3.21 -8.31 -6.08
N GLU A 109 -1.97 -7.97 -5.73
CA GLU A 109 -1.29 -6.77 -6.22
C GLU A 109 -1.10 -6.84 -7.74
N GLN A 110 -0.69 -8.00 -8.27
CA GLN A 110 -0.50 -8.17 -9.71
C GLN A 110 -1.82 -8.01 -10.48
N ALA A 111 -2.92 -8.61 -9.99
CA ALA A 111 -4.24 -8.45 -10.58
C ALA A 111 -4.72 -6.98 -10.54
N ALA A 112 -4.48 -6.27 -9.44
CA ALA A 112 -4.82 -4.86 -9.32
C ALA A 112 -4.01 -3.99 -10.31
N ILE A 113 -2.71 -4.27 -10.47
CA ILE A 113 -1.84 -3.60 -11.45
C ILE A 113 -2.34 -3.83 -12.88
N GLU A 114 -2.67 -5.07 -13.21
CA GLU A 114 -3.18 -5.43 -14.55
C GLU A 114 -4.52 -4.76 -14.84
N ALA A 115 -5.46 -4.78 -13.89
CA ALA A 115 -6.75 -4.11 -14.03
C ALA A 115 -6.60 -2.58 -14.22
N TRP A 116 -5.73 -1.95 -13.44
CA TRP A 116 -5.43 -0.52 -13.58
C TRP A 116 -4.83 -0.19 -14.95
N LEU A 117 -3.83 -0.97 -15.42
CA LEU A 117 -3.21 -0.77 -16.72
C LEU A 117 -4.22 -0.93 -17.85
N GLU A 118 -5.11 -1.92 -17.75
CA GLU A 118 -6.14 -2.16 -18.75
C GLU A 118 -7.15 -1.02 -18.85
N GLN A 119 -7.58 -0.46 -17.71
CA GLN A 119 -8.45 0.72 -17.68
C GLN A 119 -7.78 1.93 -18.36
N VAL A 120 -6.52 2.21 -18.04
CA VAL A 120 -5.77 3.31 -18.68
C VAL A 120 -5.67 3.09 -20.19
N ARG A 121 -5.37 1.86 -20.63
CA ARG A 121 -5.30 1.49 -22.06
C ARG A 121 -6.63 1.63 -22.79
N THR A 122 -7.72 1.30 -22.13
CA THR A 122 -9.07 1.37 -22.71
C THR A 122 -9.53 2.82 -22.89
N VAL A 123 -9.21 3.69 -21.93
CA VAL A 123 -9.65 5.11 -21.94
C VAL A 123 -8.76 5.98 -22.83
N ALA A 124 -7.45 5.69 -22.91
CA ALA A 124 -6.47 6.53 -23.59
C ALA A 124 -6.81 6.89 -25.05
N PRO A 125 -7.34 5.99 -25.91
CA PRO A 125 -7.66 6.32 -27.30
C PRO A 125 -8.77 7.38 -27.43
N ASN A 126 -9.75 7.36 -26.54
CA ASN A 126 -10.94 8.22 -26.62
C ASN A 126 -10.83 9.48 -25.76
N ASN A 127 -10.12 9.41 -24.64
CA ASN A 127 -9.93 10.53 -23.73
C ASN A 127 -8.56 10.46 -23.04
N PRO A 128 -7.49 10.95 -23.70
CA PRO A 128 -6.13 10.85 -23.16
C PRO A 128 -5.96 11.64 -21.86
N ALA A 129 -6.66 12.76 -21.69
CA ALA A 129 -6.61 13.57 -20.47
C ALA A 129 -7.18 12.79 -19.27
N LEU A 130 -8.30 12.09 -19.46
CA LEU A 130 -8.87 11.23 -18.41
C LEU A 130 -7.94 10.05 -18.09
N ALA A 131 -7.33 9.43 -19.11
CA ALA A 131 -6.40 8.32 -18.90
C ALA A 131 -5.17 8.73 -18.06
N VAL A 132 -4.65 9.95 -18.26
CA VAL A 132 -3.56 10.51 -17.42
C VAL A 132 -4.01 10.66 -15.97
N GLU A 133 -5.21 11.18 -15.73
CA GLU A 133 -5.71 11.34 -14.36
C GLU A 133 -5.98 9.99 -13.69
N LEU A 134 -6.50 9.00 -14.42
CA LEU A 134 -6.63 7.62 -13.94
C LEU A 134 -5.27 7.00 -13.58
N ALA A 135 -4.24 7.25 -14.39
CA ALA A 135 -2.88 6.82 -14.06
C ALA A 135 -2.34 7.50 -12.79
N ARG A 136 -2.68 8.77 -12.57
CA ARG A 136 -2.26 9.54 -11.38
C ARG A 136 -3.00 9.12 -10.10
N CYS A 137 -4.22 8.59 -10.19
CA CYS A 137 -4.97 8.08 -9.04
C CYS A 137 -4.22 6.97 -8.28
N GLN A 138 -3.25 6.31 -8.93
CA GLN A 138 -2.35 5.36 -8.27
C GLN A 138 -1.59 5.94 -7.08
N ALA A 139 -1.38 7.27 -7.01
CA ALA A 139 -0.74 7.93 -5.88
C ALA A 139 -1.53 7.80 -4.57
N LEU A 140 -2.82 7.47 -4.64
CA LEU A 140 -3.69 7.22 -3.47
C LEU A 140 -3.34 5.89 -2.79
N VAL A 141 -2.93 4.88 -3.54
CA VAL A 141 -2.63 3.54 -3.04
C VAL A 141 -1.18 3.52 -2.55
N ARG A 142 -0.97 4.02 -1.33
CA ARG A 142 0.36 4.14 -0.69
C ARG A 142 0.34 3.76 0.79
N GLY A 143 1.53 3.48 1.31
CA GLY A 143 1.73 3.16 2.71
C GLY A 143 1.39 1.72 3.06
N TYR A 144 1.07 1.48 4.33
CA TYR A 144 0.78 0.18 4.92
C TYR A 144 -0.38 0.28 5.90
N GLY A 145 -0.91 -0.87 6.34
CA GLY A 145 -2.05 -0.94 7.25
C GLY A 145 -3.25 -0.09 6.80
N ASP A 146 -3.76 0.73 7.72
CA ASP A 146 -4.99 1.49 7.50
C ASP A 146 -4.83 2.62 6.47
N THR A 147 -3.64 3.16 6.31
CA THR A 147 -3.36 4.18 5.28
C THR A 147 -3.52 3.58 3.88
N LEU A 148 -3.00 2.36 3.67
CA LEU A 148 -3.19 1.64 2.41
C LEU A 148 -4.67 1.31 2.19
N ALA A 149 -5.37 0.82 3.21
CA ALA A 149 -6.79 0.48 3.11
C ALA A 149 -7.66 1.70 2.75
N ARG A 150 -7.44 2.86 3.40
CA ARG A 150 -8.13 4.12 3.08
C ARG A 150 -7.82 4.58 1.67
N GLY A 151 -6.54 4.55 1.28
CA GLY A 151 -6.10 4.92 -0.06
C GLY A 151 -6.73 4.05 -1.15
N HIS A 152 -6.82 2.74 -0.91
CA HIS A 152 -7.46 1.79 -1.82
C HIS A 152 -8.96 2.05 -1.95
N GLY A 153 -9.67 2.27 -0.82
CA GLY A 153 -11.10 2.60 -0.86
C GLY A 153 -11.40 3.95 -1.54
N ALA A 154 -10.52 4.94 -1.39
CA ALA A 154 -10.63 6.19 -2.14
C ALA A 154 -10.44 5.96 -3.64
N TYR A 155 -9.42 5.19 -4.02
CA TYR A 155 -9.13 4.83 -5.40
C TYR A 155 -10.30 4.11 -6.08
N GLU A 156 -10.88 3.09 -5.43
CA GLU A 156 -12.04 2.35 -5.96
C GLU A 156 -13.26 3.26 -6.20
N ARG A 157 -13.56 4.16 -5.26
CA ARG A 157 -14.67 5.12 -5.40
C ARG A 157 -14.47 6.06 -6.58
N ILE A 158 -13.25 6.58 -6.75
CA ILE A 158 -12.93 7.48 -7.86
C ILE A 158 -13.05 6.76 -9.20
N LEU A 159 -12.57 5.52 -9.28
CA LEU A 159 -12.70 4.70 -10.48
C LEU A 159 -14.14 4.40 -10.86
N ALA A 160 -14.96 4.01 -9.88
CA ALA A 160 -16.38 3.76 -10.10
C ALA A 160 -17.08 5.02 -10.63
N HIS A 161 -16.70 6.20 -10.15
CA HIS A 161 -17.25 7.45 -10.66
C HIS A 161 -16.69 7.80 -12.05
N ALA A 162 -15.43 7.49 -12.33
CA ALA A 162 -14.79 7.77 -13.61
C ALA A 162 -15.39 6.95 -14.77
N SER A 163 -15.83 5.71 -14.54
CA SER A 163 -16.55 4.93 -15.55
C SER A 163 -17.85 5.58 -15.98
N ASP A 164 -18.55 6.26 -15.07
CA ASP A 164 -19.81 6.95 -15.35
C ASP A 164 -19.60 8.31 -16.05
N LEU A 165 -18.35 8.77 -16.15
CA LEU A 165 -17.97 10.04 -16.77
C LEU A 165 -17.41 9.87 -18.18
N ALA A 166 -17.39 8.65 -18.72
CA ALA A 166 -16.97 8.39 -20.09
C ALA A 166 -17.87 9.16 -21.07
N GLY A 167 -17.29 10.14 -21.78
CA GLY A 167 -18.01 11.02 -22.73
C GLY A 167 -18.41 12.40 -22.19
N VAL A 168 -18.19 12.68 -20.90
CA VAL A 168 -18.41 14.01 -20.31
C VAL A 168 -17.19 14.90 -20.56
N ALA A 169 -17.40 16.13 -21.06
CA ALA A 169 -16.32 17.06 -21.41
C ALA A 169 -15.37 17.38 -20.24
N ASP A 170 -15.86 17.41 -19.00
CA ASP A 170 -15.09 17.76 -17.79
C ASP A 170 -14.65 16.53 -16.96
N ALA A 171 -14.65 15.33 -17.56
CA ALA A 171 -14.34 14.09 -16.85
C ALA A 171 -12.93 14.11 -16.21
N ALA A 172 -11.92 14.55 -16.96
CA ALA A 172 -10.54 14.59 -16.49
C ALA A 172 -10.36 15.55 -15.30
N ALA A 173 -10.87 16.78 -15.38
CA ALA A 173 -10.76 17.73 -14.28
C ALA A 173 -11.56 17.28 -13.05
N THR A 174 -12.68 16.58 -13.26
CA THR A 174 -13.46 15.99 -12.17
C THR A 174 -12.67 14.90 -11.43
N VAL A 175 -12.03 13.98 -12.15
CA VAL A 175 -11.15 12.97 -11.54
C VAL A 175 -9.95 13.62 -10.84
N ALA A 176 -9.36 14.67 -11.43
CA ALA A 176 -8.28 15.42 -10.80
C ALA A 176 -8.69 16.01 -9.44
N ARG A 177 -9.85 16.68 -9.37
CA ARG A 177 -10.40 17.24 -8.12
C ARG A 177 -10.65 16.16 -7.08
N LEU A 178 -11.23 15.03 -7.48
CA LEU A 178 -11.48 13.91 -6.57
C LEU A 178 -10.17 13.33 -6.03
N ARG A 179 -9.15 13.17 -6.88
CA ARG A 179 -7.82 12.70 -6.50
C ARG A 179 -7.15 13.64 -5.50
N GLU A 180 -7.17 14.95 -5.77
CA GLU A 180 -6.60 15.96 -4.88
C GLU A 180 -7.30 15.99 -3.52
N ALA A 181 -8.64 15.94 -3.53
CA ALA A 181 -9.44 15.86 -2.31
C ALA A 181 -9.04 14.62 -1.49
N ALA A 182 -8.93 13.45 -2.13
CA ALA A 182 -8.54 12.21 -1.47
C ALA A 182 -7.09 12.22 -0.95
N LEU A 183 -6.15 12.86 -1.65
CA LEU A 183 -4.76 13.01 -1.19
C LEU A 183 -4.63 13.94 0.02
N ALA A 184 -5.48 14.97 0.08
CA ALA A 184 -5.51 15.93 1.18
C ALA A 184 -6.30 15.42 2.40
N ASP A 185 -6.88 14.22 2.33
CA ASP A 185 -7.85 13.73 3.31
C ASP A 185 -7.26 12.64 4.19
N GLU A 186 -6.78 13.03 5.37
CA GLU A 186 -6.27 12.09 6.36
C GLU A 186 -7.37 11.19 6.96
N GLN A 187 -8.62 11.66 6.96
CA GLN A 187 -9.76 11.05 7.67
C GLN A 187 -10.82 10.41 6.75
N GLY A 188 -10.80 10.70 5.45
CA GLY A 188 -11.70 10.13 4.44
C GLY A 188 -13.03 10.89 4.21
N THR A 189 -13.23 12.04 4.87
CA THR A 189 -14.46 12.86 4.80
C THR A 189 -14.54 13.76 3.57
N ARG A 190 -13.45 14.42 3.17
CA ARG A 190 -13.41 15.38 2.06
C ARG A 190 -13.73 14.72 0.72
N LEU A 191 -13.28 13.49 0.48
CA LEU A 191 -13.63 12.79 -0.76
C LEU A 191 -15.15 12.55 -0.87
N GLY A 192 -15.80 12.23 0.25
CA GLY A 192 -17.26 12.03 0.28
C GLY A 192 -18.02 13.32 -0.04
N GLU A 193 -17.60 14.45 0.53
CA GLU A 193 -18.23 15.76 0.28
C GLU A 193 -18.14 16.19 -1.19
N VAL A 194 -16.98 15.98 -1.81
CA VAL A 194 -16.79 16.29 -3.24
C VAL A 194 -17.64 15.39 -4.12
N LEU A 195 -17.74 14.09 -3.82
CA LEU A 195 -18.61 13.15 -4.55
C LEU A 195 -20.08 13.58 -4.48
N VAL A 196 -20.60 13.89 -3.28
CA VAL A 196 -21.99 14.36 -3.10
C VAL A 196 -22.25 15.66 -3.86
N THR A 197 -21.27 16.56 -3.89
CA THR A 197 -21.39 17.84 -4.62
C THR A 197 -21.47 17.61 -6.14
N LEU A 198 -20.69 16.66 -6.66
CA LEU A 198 -20.68 16.32 -8.08
C LEU A 198 -21.96 15.58 -8.51
N GLU A 199 -22.52 14.73 -7.66
CA GLU A 199 -23.80 14.05 -7.91
C GLU A 199 -24.99 15.02 -7.96
N ARG A 200 -24.90 16.14 -7.22
CA ARG A 200 -25.95 17.19 -7.20
C ARG A 200 -25.90 18.14 -8.40
N LYS A 201 -24.78 18.23 -9.12
CA LYS A 201 -24.64 19.12 -10.28
C LYS A 201 -25.06 18.39 -11.56
N PRO A 202 -26.00 18.91 -12.37
CA PRO A 202 -26.42 18.23 -13.60
C PRO A 202 -25.23 18.08 -14.55
N ARG A 203 -24.93 16.84 -14.94
CA ARG A 203 -23.84 16.50 -15.85
C ARG A 203 -24.20 16.98 -17.25
N THR A 204 -23.41 17.90 -17.80
CA THR A 204 -23.57 18.37 -19.18
C THR A 204 -22.99 17.31 -20.11
N VAL A 205 -23.86 16.56 -20.77
CA VAL A 205 -23.47 15.54 -21.77
C VAL A 205 -23.23 16.26 -23.09
N THR A 206 -22.05 16.08 -23.68
CA THR A 206 -21.75 16.53 -25.04
C THR A 206 -22.37 15.53 -26.02
N ALA A 207 -23.21 16.04 -26.93
CA ALA A 207 -23.81 15.27 -28.03
C ALA A 207 -22.79 14.91 -29.12
#